data_AF-A0A838RDR3-F1
#
_entry.id   AF-A0A838RDR3-F1
#
_cell.length_a   1.000
_cell.length_b   1.000
_cell.length_c   1.000
_cell.angle_alpha   90.00
_cell.angle_beta   90.00
_cell.angle_gamma   90.00
#
_symmetry.space_group_name_H-M   'P 1'
#
loop_
_entity.id
_entity.type
_entity.pdbx_description
1 polymer ?
#
loop_
_entity_poly.entity_id
_entity_poly.type
_entity_poly.pdbx_seq_one_letter_code
_entity_poly.pdbx_strand_id
1 'polypeptide(L)'
;MDQRNQEAKEEHEHLHDLVLAAVMDEVEQFTPQDFASFEEARELLKVAAFTAESLFTKDRDALALVYMRETRQAFCEYIENLTEAELASIEPLPYRRVLTQKEIDAIWKALGRTWGIREGKYYWYPLEASKYDNVAAFKVSDFIDAPIFPRLQQFLLDNGIKRIFELPEIGCVKEIDVEGEEILFYHTSEIFWTSSEMDWVIYISHENSIAIGGWLLERVKQELVDWDALLYPSPKADR
;
A
#
# COMPACT_ATOMS: atom_id res chain seq x y z
N MET A 1 -23.66 19.92 -24.32
CA MET A 1 -22.91 19.85 -23.06
C MET A 1 -21.46 19.73 -23.47
N ASP A 2 -20.66 20.75 -23.17
CA ASP A 2 -19.39 21.05 -23.84
C ASP A 2 -18.26 20.15 -23.31
N GLN A 3 -17.42 19.60 -24.18
CA GLN A 3 -16.35 18.65 -23.83
C GLN A 3 -15.40 19.22 -22.75
N ARG A 4 -15.17 20.54 -22.78
CA ARG A 4 -14.37 21.25 -21.78
C ARG A 4 -14.96 21.22 -20.36
N ASN A 5 -16.28 21.17 -20.23
CA ASN A 5 -16.92 21.09 -18.91
C ASN A 5 -16.82 19.67 -18.33
N GLN A 6 -16.70 18.66 -19.18
CA GLN A 6 -16.48 17.28 -18.76
C GLN A 6 -15.03 17.09 -18.31
N GLU A 7 -14.06 17.57 -19.09
CA GLU A 7 -12.62 17.51 -18.75
C GLU A 7 -12.32 18.24 -17.43
N ALA A 8 -12.88 19.44 -17.23
CA ALA A 8 -12.71 20.19 -15.98
C ALA A 8 -13.34 19.50 -14.76
N LYS A 9 -14.44 18.74 -14.97
CA LYS A 9 -15.09 17.99 -13.90
C LYS A 9 -14.27 16.77 -13.51
N GLU A 10 -13.75 16.03 -14.49
CA GLU A 10 -12.89 14.86 -14.25
C GLU A 10 -11.58 15.24 -13.56
N GLU A 11 -10.97 16.35 -13.98
CA GLU A 11 -9.77 16.88 -13.32
C GLU A 11 -10.04 17.27 -11.86
N HIS A 12 -11.22 17.83 -11.58
CA HIS A 12 -11.62 18.20 -10.23
C HIS A 12 -11.89 16.99 -9.33
N GLU A 13 -12.63 15.98 -9.84
CA GLU A 13 -12.86 14.72 -9.11
C GLU A 13 -11.53 14.02 -8.80
N HIS A 14 -10.61 13.97 -9.78
CA HIS A 14 -9.30 13.39 -9.56
C HIS A 14 -8.47 14.15 -8.51
N LEU A 15 -8.48 15.49 -8.53
CA LEU A 15 -7.77 16.29 -7.54
C LEU A 15 -8.36 16.11 -6.13
N HIS A 16 -9.67 15.99 -6.02
CA HIS A 16 -10.36 15.71 -4.75
C HIS A 16 -9.85 14.39 -4.14
N ASP A 17 -9.79 13.32 -4.93
CA ASP A 17 -9.31 12.02 -4.46
C ASP A 17 -7.84 12.06 -4.04
N LEU A 18 -7.00 12.79 -4.78
CA LEU A 18 -5.59 13.00 -4.42
C LEU A 18 -5.41 13.74 -3.10
N VAL A 19 -6.29 14.70 -2.81
CA VAL A 19 -6.27 15.42 -1.52
C VAL A 19 -6.73 14.52 -0.39
N LEU A 20 -7.82 13.78 -0.58
CA LEU A 20 -8.30 12.85 0.44
C LEU A 20 -7.30 11.72 0.72
N ALA A 21 -6.61 11.22 -0.30
CA ALA A 21 -5.53 10.25 -0.11
C ALA A 21 -4.40 10.81 0.77
N ALA A 22 -3.98 12.06 0.54
CA ALA A 22 -2.97 12.71 1.37
C ALA A 22 -3.47 12.93 2.82
N VAL A 23 -4.74 13.32 2.99
CA VAL A 23 -5.36 13.46 4.32
C VAL A 23 -5.38 12.11 5.04
N MET A 24 -5.75 11.04 4.33
CA MET A 24 -5.78 9.70 4.88
C MET A 24 -4.39 9.25 5.34
N ASP A 25 -3.33 9.50 4.55
CA ASP A 25 -1.96 9.18 4.94
C ASP A 25 -1.53 9.89 6.23
N GLU A 26 -1.91 11.17 6.43
CA GLU A 26 -1.64 11.88 7.69
C GLU A 26 -2.47 11.35 8.87
N VAL A 27 -3.75 11.03 8.64
CA VAL A 27 -4.63 10.46 9.67
C VAL A 27 -4.14 9.08 10.13
N GLU A 28 -3.68 8.25 9.19
CA GLU A 28 -3.16 6.90 9.46
C GLU A 28 -1.81 6.91 10.21
N GLN A 29 -1.17 8.07 10.43
CA GLN A 29 0.01 8.17 11.30
C GLN A 29 -0.35 8.05 12.79
N PHE A 30 -1.60 8.34 13.16
CA PHE A 30 -2.05 8.26 14.54
C PHE A 30 -2.53 6.87 14.92
N THR A 31 -2.39 6.57 16.20
CA THR A 31 -2.95 5.41 16.89
C THR A 31 -3.87 5.89 18.01
N PRO A 32 -4.79 5.05 18.51
CA PRO A 32 -5.65 5.43 19.63
C PRO A 32 -4.89 5.91 20.88
N GLN A 33 -3.63 5.51 21.04
CA GLN A 33 -2.77 5.90 22.16
C GLN A 33 -2.22 7.34 22.04
N ASP A 34 -2.28 7.94 20.86
CA ASP A 34 -1.81 9.30 20.61
C ASP A 34 -2.82 10.37 21.07
N PHE A 35 -4.03 9.95 21.45
CA PHE A 35 -5.10 10.84 21.87
C PHE A 35 -5.41 10.67 23.37
N ALA A 36 -5.40 11.76 24.13
CA ALA A 36 -5.82 11.75 25.53
C ALA A 36 -7.34 11.92 25.69
N SER A 37 -8.03 12.41 24.66
CA SER A 37 -9.49 12.64 24.66
C SER A 37 -10.08 12.65 23.24
N PHE A 38 -11.40 12.56 23.15
CA PHE A 38 -12.13 12.66 21.89
C PHE A 38 -11.98 14.06 21.24
N GLU A 39 -12.02 15.11 22.05
CA GLU A 39 -11.81 16.48 21.60
C GLU A 39 -10.40 16.69 21.06
N GLU A 40 -9.38 16.14 21.71
CA GLU A 40 -8.01 16.20 21.21
C GLU A 40 -7.84 15.44 19.90
N ALA A 41 -8.45 14.25 19.78
CA ALA A 41 -8.47 13.51 18.52
C ALA A 41 -9.09 14.35 17.39
N ARG A 42 -10.23 14.99 17.65
CA ARG A 42 -10.89 15.88 16.68
C ARG A 42 -9.96 17.02 16.23
N GLU A 43 -9.31 17.71 17.15
CA GLU A 43 -8.38 18.80 16.81
C GLU A 43 -7.18 18.31 16.01
N LEU A 44 -6.55 17.19 16.42
CA LEU A 44 -5.39 16.66 15.72
C LEU A 44 -5.73 16.15 14.32
N LEU A 45 -6.88 15.49 14.14
CA LEU A 45 -7.35 15.06 12.82
C LEU A 45 -7.61 16.25 11.87
N LYS A 46 -8.16 17.36 12.38
CA LYS A 46 -8.31 18.60 11.58
C LYS A 46 -6.95 19.18 11.20
N VAL A 47 -6.01 19.24 12.14
CA VAL A 47 -4.64 19.72 11.87
C VAL A 47 -3.99 18.85 10.78
N ALA A 48 -4.05 17.53 10.93
CA ALA A 48 -3.54 16.56 9.98
C ALA A 48 -4.12 16.79 8.57
N ALA A 49 -5.43 16.97 8.47
CA ALA A 49 -6.07 17.25 7.19
C ALA A 49 -5.57 18.56 6.55
N PHE A 50 -5.36 19.62 7.34
CA PHE A 50 -4.84 20.89 6.84
C PHE A 50 -3.38 20.84 6.40
N THR A 51 -2.56 20.04 7.08
CA THR A 51 -1.12 19.91 6.79
C THR A 51 -0.80 18.81 5.80
N ALA A 52 -1.78 17.97 5.44
CA ALA A 52 -1.61 16.87 4.52
C ALA A 52 -1.07 17.30 3.16
N GLU A 53 0.07 16.74 2.79
CA GLU A 53 0.71 16.96 1.51
C GLU A 53 1.28 15.65 0.94
N SER A 54 1.11 15.45 -0.36
CA SER A 54 1.74 14.37 -1.13
C SER A 54 2.50 14.94 -2.32
N LEU A 55 3.22 14.09 -3.05
CA LEU A 55 3.83 14.43 -4.33
C LEU A 55 2.83 15.01 -5.34
N PHE A 56 1.56 14.63 -5.22
CA PHE A 56 0.48 15.05 -6.11
C PHE A 56 -0.30 16.26 -5.60
N THR A 57 -0.03 16.76 -4.40
CA THR A 57 -0.69 17.99 -3.90
C THR A 57 0.28 19.16 -3.79
N LYS A 58 1.57 18.97 -4.08
CA LYS A 58 2.58 20.04 -4.09
C LYS A 58 2.56 20.81 -5.41
N ASP A 59 3.00 22.07 -5.36
CA ASP A 59 3.28 22.93 -6.52
C ASP A 59 2.12 23.02 -7.54
N ARG A 60 0.89 23.16 -7.05
CA ARG A 60 -0.32 23.30 -7.87
C ARG A 60 -0.64 24.75 -8.22
N ASP A 61 -1.40 24.96 -9.29
CA ASP A 61 -1.85 26.30 -9.68
C ASP A 61 -2.88 26.88 -8.69
N ALA A 62 -3.16 28.18 -8.83
CA ALA A 62 -4.03 28.90 -7.90
C ALA A 62 -5.45 28.34 -7.81
N LEU A 63 -6.00 27.79 -8.91
CA LEU A 63 -7.35 27.24 -8.92
C LEU A 63 -7.39 25.89 -8.19
N ALA A 64 -6.42 25.02 -8.49
CA ALA A 64 -6.25 23.75 -7.78
C ALA A 64 -6.06 23.98 -6.27
N LEU A 65 -5.25 24.97 -5.86
CA LEU A 65 -5.06 25.30 -4.44
C LEU A 65 -6.36 25.72 -3.74
N VAL A 66 -7.29 26.38 -4.42
CA VAL A 66 -8.62 26.71 -3.88
C VAL A 66 -9.42 25.43 -3.65
N TYR A 67 -9.53 24.56 -4.65
CA TYR A 67 -10.26 23.29 -4.52
C TYR A 67 -9.69 22.38 -3.44
N MET A 68 -8.36 22.28 -3.36
CA MET A 68 -7.71 21.50 -2.32
C MET A 68 -7.97 22.07 -0.92
N ARG A 69 -8.13 23.39 -0.78
CA ARG A 69 -8.52 24.01 0.50
C ARG A 69 -9.97 23.72 0.84
N GLU A 70 -10.87 23.81 -0.13
CA GLU A 70 -12.30 23.51 0.05
C GLU A 70 -12.50 22.05 0.47
N THR A 71 -11.78 21.11 -0.16
CA THR A 71 -11.82 19.68 0.19
C THR A 71 -11.39 19.44 1.64
N ARG A 72 -10.27 20.04 2.07
CA ARG A 72 -9.79 19.95 3.47
C ARG A 72 -10.75 20.59 4.46
N GLN A 73 -11.33 21.73 4.09
CA GLN A 73 -12.32 22.43 4.90
C GLN A 73 -13.57 21.56 5.10
N ALA A 74 -14.08 20.93 4.04
CA ALA A 74 -15.23 20.03 4.12
C ALA A 74 -14.95 18.83 5.04
N PHE A 75 -13.76 18.23 4.97
CA PHE A 75 -13.35 17.18 5.91
C PHE A 75 -13.32 17.69 7.36
N CYS A 76 -12.76 18.88 7.60
CA CYS A 76 -12.69 19.46 8.94
C CYS A 76 -14.07 19.77 9.51
N GLU A 77 -14.99 20.27 8.67
CA GLU A 77 -16.39 20.52 9.07
C GLU A 77 -17.12 19.22 9.38
N TYR A 78 -16.86 18.14 8.63
CA TYR A 78 -17.41 16.82 8.93
C TYR A 78 -16.94 16.33 10.31
N ILE A 79 -15.63 16.37 10.57
CA ILE A 79 -15.03 15.95 11.85
C ILE A 79 -15.52 16.81 13.03
N GLU A 80 -15.69 18.12 12.81
CA GLU A 80 -16.20 19.04 13.82
C GLU A 80 -17.63 18.70 14.25
N ASN A 81 -18.49 18.37 13.28
CA ASN A 81 -19.90 18.14 13.52
C ASN A 81 -20.22 16.68 13.92
N LEU A 82 -19.24 15.78 13.86
CA LEU A 82 -19.45 14.38 14.19
C LEU A 82 -19.77 14.20 15.69
N THR A 83 -20.94 13.64 15.96
CA THR A 83 -21.40 13.32 17.32
C THR A 83 -20.92 11.93 17.76
N GLU A 84 -20.88 11.67 19.07
CA GLU A 84 -20.57 10.33 19.60
C GLU A 84 -21.56 9.26 19.11
N ALA A 85 -22.83 9.62 18.95
CA ALA A 85 -23.86 8.69 18.48
C ALA A 85 -23.68 8.32 17.00
N GLU A 86 -23.31 9.29 16.17
CA GLU A 86 -22.97 9.03 14.76
C GLU A 86 -21.70 8.19 14.68
N LEU A 87 -20.65 8.55 15.43
CA LEU A 87 -19.40 7.79 15.46
C LEU A 87 -19.61 6.34 15.88
N ALA A 88 -20.44 6.10 16.91
CA ALA A 88 -20.77 4.75 17.37
C ALA A 88 -21.57 3.92 16.35
N SER A 89 -22.16 4.58 15.34
CA SER A 89 -22.89 3.92 14.25
C SER A 89 -22.02 3.64 13.01
N ILE A 90 -20.82 4.20 12.94
CA ILE A 90 -19.89 3.98 11.84
C ILE A 90 -19.19 2.64 12.05
N GLU A 91 -19.25 1.78 11.03
CA GLU A 91 -18.47 0.54 11.02
C GLU A 91 -16.97 0.87 10.95
N PRO A 92 -16.13 0.33 11.86
CA PRO A 92 -14.69 0.54 11.79
C PRO A 92 -14.11 0.00 10.49
N LEU A 93 -13.26 0.80 9.85
CA LEU A 93 -12.48 0.34 8.70
C LEU A 93 -11.43 -0.70 9.15
N PRO A 94 -10.96 -1.57 8.22
CA PRO A 94 -9.82 -2.44 8.48
C PRO A 94 -8.61 -1.65 8.99
N TYR A 95 -7.80 -2.26 9.87
CA TYR A 95 -6.65 -1.57 10.44
C TYR A 95 -5.66 -1.17 9.35
N ARG A 96 -5.23 0.09 9.40
CA ARG A 96 -4.17 0.65 8.58
C ARG A 96 -3.40 1.68 9.41
N ARG A 97 -2.08 1.65 9.34
CA ARG A 97 -1.21 2.60 10.04
C ARG A 97 0.01 2.94 9.21
N VAL A 98 0.28 4.22 9.02
CA VAL A 98 1.54 4.70 8.45
C VAL A 98 2.67 4.52 9.46
N LEU A 99 3.76 3.90 9.02
CA LEU A 99 4.91 3.61 9.86
C LEU A 99 5.84 4.82 10.00
N THR A 100 6.47 4.93 11.18
CA THR A 100 7.52 5.92 11.41
C THR A 100 8.79 5.56 10.64
N GLN A 101 9.63 6.56 10.33
CA GLN A 101 10.90 6.32 9.63
C GLN A 101 11.77 5.27 10.34
N LYS A 102 11.79 5.26 11.67
CA LYS A 102 12.55 4.28 12.46
C LYS A 102 12.06 2.84 12.26
N GLU A 103 10.73 2.65 12.16
CA GLU A 103 10.14 1.34 11.87
C GLU A 103 10.47 0.92 10.44
N ILE A 104 10.36 1.85 9.48
CA ILE A 104 10.70 1.63 8.08
C ILE A 104 12.15 1.18 7.92
N ASP A 105 13.11 1.89 8.52
CA ASP A 105 14.54 1.53 8.49
C ASP A 105 14.77 0.14 9.09
N ALA A 106 14.07 -0.20 10.18
CA ALA A 106 14.18 -1.51 10.81
C ALA A 106 13.66 -2.63 9.89
N ILE A 107 12.55 -2.40 9.18
CA ILE A 107 11.97 -3.35 8.22
C ILE A 107 12.93 -3.54 7.05
N TRP A 108 13.41 -2.46 6.41
CA TRP A 108 14.36 -2.57 5.29
C TRP A 108 15.64 -3.29 5.67
N LYS A 109 16.17 -3.01 6.87
CA LYS A 109 17.34 -3.74 7.39
C LYS A 109 17.04 -5.23 7.59
N ALA A 110 15.84 -5.59 8.01
CA ALA A 110 15.43 -6.98 8.17
C ALA A 110 15.28 -7.67 6.80
N LEU A 111 14.61 -7.04 5.84
CA LEU A 111 14.53 -7.49 4.45
C LEU A 111 15.91 -7.68 3.81
N GLY A 112 16.84 -6.76 4.05
CA GLY A 112 18.21 -6.89 3.55
C GLY A 112 18.97 -8.07 4.14
N ARG A 113 18.75 -8.39 5.42
CA ARG A 113 19.35 -9.58 6.05
C ARG A 113 18.74 -10.88 5.53
N THR A 114 17.41 -10.95 5.42
CA THR A 114 16.71 -12.20 5.10
C THR A 114 16.67 -12.47 3.59
N TRP A 115 16.44 -11.44 2.78
CA TRP A 115 16.17 -11.55 1.34
C TRP A 115 17.23 -10.86 0.47
N GLY A 116 18.24 -10.23 1.08
CA GLY A 116 19.29 -9.52 0.34
C GLY A 116 18.79 -8.26 -0.38
N ILE A 117 17.59 -7.77 -0.05
CA ILE A 117 17.00 -6.57 -0.64
C ILE A 117 17.76 -5.36 -0.09
N ARG A 118 18.27 -4.50 -0.96
CA ARG A 118 19.06 -3.34 -0.52
C ARG A 118 18.13 -2.29 0.09
N GLU A 119 18.54 -1.76 1.23
CA GLU A 119 17.81 -0.70 1.93
C GLU A 119 17.54 0.50 1.00
N GLY A 120 16.27 0.94 0.97
CA GLY A 120 15.83 2.07 0.14
C GLY A 120 15.87 1.81 -1.37
N LYS A 121 16.12 0.57 -1.81
CA LYS A 121 15.97 0.19 -3.21
C LYS A 121 14.69 -0.60 -3.40
N TYR A 122 13.87 -0.13 -4.32
CA TYR A 122 12.60 -0.78 -4.66
C TYR A 122 12.72 -1.84 -5.76
N TYR A 123 13.93 -2.13 -6.23
CA TYR A 123 14.17 -3.21 -7.20
C TYR A 123 14.65 -4.47 -6.50
N TRP A 124 14.07 -5.61 -6.87
CA TRP A 124 14.49 -6.93 -6.42
C TRP A 124 14.38 -7.94 -7.56
N TYR A 125 14.35 -9.23 -7.24
CA TYR A 125 14.21 -10.30 -8.21
C TYR A 125 12.86 -10.21 -8.92
N PRO A 126 12.78 -10.34 -10.25
CA PRO A 126 13.81 -10.82 -11.18
C PRO A 126 14.72 -9.76 -11.80
N LEU A 127 14.55 -8.48 -11.48
CA LEU A 127 15.34 -7.38 -12.04
C LEU A 127 16.79 -7.38 -11.53
N GLU A 128 16.97 -7.69 -10.26
CA GLU A 128 18.26 -8.05 -9.68
C GLU A 128 18.35 -9.56 -9.44
N ALA A 129 19.53 -10.15 -9.67
CA ALA A 129 19.72 -11.57 -9.41
C ALA A 129 19.53 -11.88 -7.92
N SER A 130 18.66 -12.84 -7.61
CA SER A 130 18.55 -13.42 -6.28
C SER A 130 19.58 -14.53 -6.11
N LYS A 131 20.17 -14.60 -4.91
CA LYS A 131 21.02 -15.74 -4.48
C LYS A 131 20.23 -16.80 -3.71
N TYR A 132 18.91 -16.61 -3.55
CA TYR A 132 18.05 -17.44 -2.74
C TYR A 132 17.25 -18.40 -3.62
N ASP A 133 17.38 -19.69 -3.36
CA ASP A 133 16.71 -20.76 -4.13
C ASP A 133 15.21 -20.88 -3.80
N ASN A 134 14.76 -20.27 -2.69
CA ASN A 134 13.36 -20.24 -2.25
C ASN A 134 12.61 -18.98 -2.71
N VAL A 135 12.96 -18.47 -3.91
CA VAL A 135 12.31 -17.33 -4.55
C VAL A 135 12.01 -17.70 -6.01
N ALA A 136 10.82 -17.35 -6.49
CA ALA A 136 10.46 -17.46 -7.90
C ALA A 136 9.70 -16.21 -8.33
N ALA A 137 9.85 -15.85 -9.60
CA ALA A 137 9.19 -14.71 -10.21
C ALA A 137 8.30 -15.20 -11.33
N PHE A 138 7.10 -14.65 -11.39
CA PHE A 138 6.07 -14.99 -12.36
C PHE A 138 5.74 -13.75 -13.20
N LYS A 139 5.23 -13.97 -14.41
CA LYS A 139 4.65 -12.87 -15.20
C LYS A 139 3.36 -12.44 -14.54
N VAL A 140 3.23 -11.14 -14.28
CA VAL A 140 2.04 -10.59 -13.61
C VAL A 140 0.76 -10.93 -14.36
N SER A 141 0.74 -10.75 -15.69
CA SER A 141 -0.44 -11.03 -16.53
C SER A 141 -0.95 -12.45 -16.33
N ASP A 142 -0.05 -13.43 -16.35
CA ASP A 142 -0.42 -14.84 -16.32
C ASP A 142 -0.71 -15.28 -14.88
N PHE A 143 -0.04 -14.66 -13.89
CA PHE A 143 -0.18 -15.01 -12.49
C PHE A 143 -1.45 -14.43 -11.85
N ILE A 144 -1.83 -13.18 -12.17
CA ILE A 144 -3.06 -12.55 -11.66
C ILE A 144 -4.30 -13.32 -12.15
N ASP A 145 -4.28 -13.78 -13.40
CA ASP A 145 -5.36 -14.57 -13.98
C ASP A 145 -5.39 -16.02 -13.45
N ALA A 146 -4.34 -16.46 -12.75
CA ALA A 146 -4.29 -17.81 -12.21
C ALA A 146 -5.20 -17.96 -10.97
N PRO A 147 -5.89 -19.10 -10.80
CA PRO A 147 -6.78 -19.34 -9.66
C PRO A 147 -6.11 -19.21 -8.27
N ILE A 148 -4.79 -19.22 -8.23
CA ILE A 148 -3.99 -19.12 -7.00
C ILE A 148 -3.89 -17.70 -6.47
N PHE A 149 -4.00 -16.68 -7.34
CA PHE A 149 -3.75 -15.30 -6.95
C PHE A 149 -4.75 -14.79 -5.90
N PRO A 150 -6.07 -14.97 -6.07
CA PRO A 150 -7.04 -14.65 -5.02
C PRO A 150 -6.86 -15.45 -3.72
N ARG A 151 -6.10 -16.56 -3.75
CA ARG A 151 -5.86 -17.42 -2.58
C ARG A 151 -4.64 -17.01 -1.77
N LEU A 152 -3.79 -16.11 -2.28
CA LEU A 152 -2.61 -15.64 -1.54
C LEU A 152 -3.00 -15.03 -0.20
N GLN A 153 -4.01 -14.17 -0.18
CA GLN A 153 -4.57 -13.59 1.04
C GLN A 153 -5.02 -14.69 2.02
N GLN A 154 -5.75 -15.69 1.53
CA GLN A 154 -6.18 -16.81 2.36
C GLN A 154 -5.00 -17.61 2.93
N PHE A 155 -3.91 -17.79 2.18
CA PHE A 155 -2.72 -18.46 2.71
C PHE A 155 -2.08 -17.70 3.86
N LEU A 156 -2.08 -16.36 3.82
CA LEU A 156 -1.61 -15.54 4.93
C LEU A 156 -2.51 -15.76 6.16
N LEU A 157 -3.83 -15.69 5.98
CA LEU A 157 -4.82 -15.90 7.04
C LEU A 157 -4.74 -17.31 7.65
N ASP A 158 -4.62 -18.35 6.83
CA ASP A 158 -4.48 -19.75 7.27
C ASP A 158 -3.21 -19.98 8.10
N ASN A 159 -2.18 -19.16 7.89
CA ASN A 159 -0.95 -19.17 8.69
C ASN A 159 -1.03 -18.22 9.91
N GLY A 160 -2.21 -17.70 10.23
CA GLY A 160 -2.45 -16.84 11.38
C GLY A 160 -1.93 -15.41 11.20
N ILE A 161 -1.54 -15.01 10.00
CA ILE A 161 -1.08 -13.66 9.70
C ILE A 161 -2.30 -12.75 9.59
N LYS A 162 -2.40 -11.80 10.52
CA LYS A 162 -3.48 -10.82 10.55
C LYS A 162 -3.07 -9.48 10.00
N ARG A 163 -1.78 -9.16 10.01
CA ARG A 163 -1.22 -7.89 9.55
C ARG A 163 0.04 -8.09 8.76
N ILE A 164 0.25 -7.20 7.80
CA ILE A 164 1.42 -7.18 6.93
C ILE A 164 1.98 -5.77 6.83
N PHE A 165 3.24 -5.69 6.43
CA PHE A 165 3.85 -4.45 6.00
C PHE A 165 3.70 -4.32 4.49
N GLU A 166 3.27 -3.15 4.05
CA GLU A 166 3.20 -2.71 2.66
C GLU A 166 4.25 -1.62 2.44
N LEU A 167 5.19 -1.88 1.54
CA LEU A 167 6.31 -0.98 1.25
C LEU A 167 6.27 -0.56 -0.23
N PRO A 168 5.46 0.46 -0.58
CA PRO A 168 5.40 0.96 -1.94
C PRO A 168 6.58 1.87 -2.25
N GLU A 169 7.00 1.94 -3.51
CA GLU A 169 7.97 2.93 -3.99
C GLU A 169 7.43 4.36 -3.91
N ILE A 170 6.13 4.51 -4.15
CA ILE A 170 5.43 5.79 -4.12
C ILE A 170 4.38 5.75 -3.02
N GLY A 171 4.49 6.65 -2.05
CA GLY A 171 3.54 6.78 -0.94
C GLY A 171 4.17 6.39 0.40
N CYS A 172 3.31 6.20 1.40
CA CYS A 172 3.71 5.84 2.75
C CYS A 172 3.86 4.32 2.91
N VAL A 173 4.84 3.90 3.71
CA VAL A 173 4.94 2.51 4.18
C VAL A 173 3.91 2.29 5.28
N LYS A 174 3.14 1.21 5.19
CA LYS A 174 2.00 0.95 6.08
C LYS A 174 2.07 -0.42 6.72
N GLU A 175 1.50 -0.54 7.92
CA GLU A 175 1.05 -1.81 8.50
C GLU A 175 -0.47 -1.90 8.28
N ILE A 176 -0.92 -2.96 7.63
CA ILE A 176 -2.33 -3.12 7.21
C ILE A 176 -2.88 -4.50 7.60
N ASP A 177 -4.18 -4.58 7.87
CA ASP A 177 -4.89 -5.83 8.14
C ASP A 177 -5.02 -6.67 6.86
N VAL A 178 -4.71 -7.97 6.96
CA VAL A 178 -4.74 -8.92 5.84
C VAL A 178 -6.12 -9.04 5.20
N GLU A 179 -7.19 -8.88 5.96
CA GLU A 179 -8.57 -9.01 5.48
C GLU A 179 -9.08 -7.76 4.72
N GLY A 180 -8.27 -6.70 4.61
CA GLY A 180 -8.63 -5.48 3.89
C GLY A 180 -8.87 -5.72 2.39
N GLU A 181 -9.79 -4.94 1.81
CA GLU A 181 -10.22 -5.07 0.41
C GLU A 181 -9.15 -4.70 -0.63
N GLU A 182 -7.98 -4.17 -0.21
CA GLU A 182 -6.96 -3.61 -1.11
C GLU A 182 -5.61 -4.35 -1.08
N ILE A 183 -5.54 -5.52 -0.47
CA ILE A 183 -4.29 -6.28 -0.39
C ILE A 183 -3.99 -7.04 -1.67
N LEU A 184 -2.73 -6.94 -2.11
CA LEU A 184 -2.23 -7.60 -3.31
C LEU A 184 -2.95 -7.16 -4.59
N PHE A 185 -3.37 -5.90 -4.67
CA PHE A 185 -3.82 -5.35 -5.94
C PHE A 185 -2.63 -4.99 -6.82
N TYR A 186 -2.84 -5.03 -8.13
CA TYR A 186 -1.80 -4.63 -9.05
C TYR A 186 -1.59 -3.11 -8.96
N HIS A 187 -0.40 -2.72 -8.51
CA HIS A 187 0.05 -1.34 -8.50
C HIS A 187 0.90 -1.05 -9.74
N THR A 188 0.89 0.21 -10.18
CA THR A 188 1.72 0.68 -11.31
C THR A 188 3.17 0.98 -10.92
N SER A 189 3.53 0.80 -9.65
CA SER A 189 4.86 1.05 -9.10
C SER A 189 5.41 -0.21 -8.41
N GLU A 190 6.68 -0.16 -8.06
CA GLU A 190 7.32 -1.20 -7.25
C GLU A 190 6.69 -1.28 -5.85
N ILE A 191 6.46 -2.49 -5.34
CA ILE A 191 5.86 -2.68 -4.02
C ILE A 191 6.26 -4.02 -3.39
N PHE A 192 6.53 -3.99 -2.08
CA PHE A 192 6.80 -5.20 -1.30
C PHE A 192 5.71 -5.41 -0.25
N TRP A 193 5.38 -6.68 -0.01
CA TRP A 193 4.62 -7.10 1.16
C TRP A 193 5.38 -8.17 1.94
N THR A 194 5.33 -8.09 3.26
CA THR A 194 5.94 -9.07 4.17
C THR A 194 5.28 -9.03 5.56
N SER A 195 5.66 -9.95 6.45
CA SER A 195 5.26 -9.97 7.86
C SER A 195 6.37 -9.40 8.77
N SER A 196 6.10 -9.30 10.07
CA SER A 196 7.12 -8.98 11.09
C SER A 196 8.27 -9.99 11.15
N GLU A 197 7.99 -11.25 10.82
CA GLU A 197 8.98 -12.34 10.88
C GLU A 197 9.89 -12.37 9.64
N MET A 198 9.52 -11.66 8.57
CA MET A 198 10.25 -11.62 7.30
C MET A 198 10.45 -13.00 6.65
N ASP A 199 9.64 -13.98 7.00
CA ASP A 199 9.74 -15.39 6.60
C ASP A 199 9.12 -15.69 5.22
N TRP A 200 8.44 -14.69 4.64
CA TRP A 200 7.99 -14.62 3.26
C TRP A 200 8.08 -13.18 2.75
N VAL A 201 8.03 -13.02 1.44
CA VAL A 201 7.95 -11.72 0.79
C VAL A 201 7.22 -11.87 -0.54
N ILE A 202 6.37 -10.90 -0.84
CA ILE A 202 5.83 -10.69 -2.18
C ILE A 202 6.40 -9.38 -2.69
N TYR A 203 6.81 -9.35 -3.94
CA TYR A 203 7.30 -8.17 -4.60
C TYR A 203 6.65 -8.07 -5.97
N ILE A 204 6.02 -6.94 -6.28
CA ILE A 204 5.50 -6.64 -7.61
C ILE A 204 6.30 -5.50 -8.20
N SER A 205 6.70 -5.69 -9.45
CA SER A 205 7.45 -4.70 -10.22
C SER A 205 6.60 -4.02 -11.28
N HIS A 206 6.93 -2.76 -11.56
CA HIS A 206 6.38 -2.01 -12.69
C HIS A 206 6.73 -2.65 -14.05
N GLU A 207 7.71 -3.55 -14.08
CA GLU A 207 8.08 -4.36 -15.26
C GLU A 207 7.21 -5.63 -15.43
N ASN A 208 6.01 -5.68 -14.85
CA ASN A 208 5.07 -6.79 -14.96
C ASN A 208 5.61 -8.14 -14.44
N SER A 209 6.39 -8.12 -13.36
CA SER A 209 6.81 -9.33 -12.65
C SER A 209 6.32 -9.34 -11.20
N ILE A 210 5.98 -10.53 -10.70
CA ILE A 210 5.66 -10.77 -9.29
C ILE A 210 6.59 -11.83 -8.74
N ALA A 211 7.42 -11.48 -7.78
CA ALA A 211 8.28 -12.43 -7.07
C ALA A 211 7.68 -12.81 -5.72
N ILE A 212 7.76 -14.10 -5.41
CA ILE A 212 7.29 -14.68 -4.16
C ILE A 212 8.45 -15.46 -3.54
N GLY A 213 8.72 -15.20 -2.26
CA GLY A 213 9.76 -15.86 -1.49
C GLY A 213 9.23 -16.59 -0.27
N GLY A 214 9.99 -17.58 0.20
CA GLY A 214 9.78 -18.21 1.50
C GLY A 214 8.73 -19.32 1.51
N TRP A 215 8.09 -19.54 2.65
CA TRP A 215 7.07 -20.58 2.78
C TRP A 215 5.86 -20.34 1.85
N LEU A 216 5.57 -19.06 1.55
CA LEU A 216 4.46 -18.71 0.67
C LEU A 216 4.67 -19.23 -0.74
N LEU A 217 5.90 -19.18 -1.25
CA LEU A 217 6.24 -19.76 -2.55
C LEU A 217 5.97 -21.27 -2.58
N GLU A 218 6.36 -21.99 -1.53
CA GLU A 218 6.13 -23.43 -1.45
C GLU A 218 4.63 -23.75 -1.41
N ARG A 219 3.82 -22.90 -0.76
CA ARG A 219 2.37 -23.02 -0.78
C ARG A 219 1.79 -22.80 -2.18
N VAL A 220 2.28 -21.79 -2.90
CA VAL A 220 1.89 -21.54 -4.30
C VAL A 220 2.22 -22.76 -5.17
N LYS A 221 3.44 -23.29 -5.09
CA LYS A 221 3.88 -24.45 -5.90
C LYS A 221 3.07 -25.73 -5.63
N GLN A 222 2.56 -25.91 -4.41
CA GLN A 222 1.74 -27.07 -4.06
C GLN A 222 0.34 -27.03 -4.69
N GLU A 223 -0.20 -25.84 -4.89
CA GLU A 223 -1.59 -25.67 -5.34
C GLU A 223 -1.71 -25.24 -6.80
N LEU A 224 -0.69 -24.59 -7.35
CA LEU A 224 -0.62 -24.20 -8.75
C LEU A 224 0.07 -25.28 -9.58
N VAL A 225 -0.75 -26.05 -10.30
CA VAL A 225 -0.27 -27.02 -11.30
C VAL A 225 0.49 -26.28 -12.40
N ASP A 226 1.60 -26.85 -12.86
CA ASP A 226 2.46 -26.29 -13.92
C ASP A 226 2.90 -24.84 -13.64
N TRP A 227 3.17 -24.50 -12.37
CA TRP A 227 3.60 -23.16 -11.96
C TRP A 227 4.86 -22.68 -12.69
N ASP A 228 5.70 -23.60 -13.16
CA ASP A 228 6.92 -23.32 -13.91
C ASP A 228 6.64 -22.72 -15.29
N ALA A 229 5.47 -23.00 -15.88
CA ALA A 229 5.05 -22.39 -17.14
C ALA A 229 4.74 -20.88 -17.03
N LEU A 230 4.45 -20.41 -15.81
CA LEU A 230 4.10 -19.02 -15.51
C LEU A 230 5.33 -18.16 -15.14
N LEU A 231 6.52 -18.78 -15.11
CA LEU A 231 7.73 -18.08 -14.68
C LEU A 231 8.04 -16.88 -15.57
N TYR A 232 8.47 -15.82 -14.91
CA TYR A 232 9.04 -14.66 -15.57
C TYR A 232 10.33 -15.11 -16.27
N PRO A 233 10.48 -14.85 -17.58
CA PRO A 233 11.70 -15.23 -18.28
C PRO A 233 12.84 -14.44 -17.65
N SER A 234 13.73 -15.14 -16.93
CA SER A 234 14.94 -14.51 -16.40
C SER A 234 15.62 -13.74 -17.53
N PRO A 235 16.11 -12.51 -17.30
CA PRO A 235 17.04 -11.91 -18.25
C PRO A 235 18.11 -12.97 -18.48
N LYS A 236 18.24 -13.42 -19.73
CA LYS A 236 19.25 -14.40 -20.08
C LYS A 236 20.55 -13.79 -19.60
N ALA A 237 21.18 -14.40 -18.60
CA ALA A 237 22.54 -14.06 -18.28
C ALA A 237 23.31 -14.30 -19.58
N ASP A 238 23.78 -13.22 -20.21
CA ASP A 238 24.81 -13.32 -21.23
C ASP A 238 25.98 -14.05 -20.55
N ARG A 239 26.05 -15.36 -20.79
CA ARG A 239 27.12 -16.26 -20.35
C ARG A 239 28.30 -16.13 -21.29
#